data_AF-A0A0B8NWB1-F1
#
_entry.id   AF-A0A0B8NWB1-F1
#
_cell.length_a   1.000
_cell.length_b   1.000
_cell.length_c   1.000
_cell.angle_alpha   90.00
_cell.angle_beta   90.00
_cell.angle_gamma   90.00
#
_symmetry.space_group_name_H-M   'P 1'
#
loop_
_entity.id
_entity.type
_entity.pdbx_description
1 polymer ?
#
loop_
_entity_poly.entity_id
_entity_poly.type
_entity_poly.pdbx_seq_one_letter_code
_entity_poly.pdbx_strand_id
1 'polypeptide(L)' 'MGKVHFTNADGEVTSVDKTWKFVKDEQGTIRIALHHSSLEYISE' A
#
# COMPACT_ATOMS: atom_id res chain seq x y z
N MET A 1 5.96 1.95 6.88
CA MET A 1 5.26 2.62 5.76
C MET A 1 6.15 2.56 4.53
N GLY A 2 5.56 2.40 3.35
CA GLY A 2 6.21 2.59 2.06
C GLY A 2 5.33 3.44 1.14
N LYS A 3 5.83 3.80 -0.04
CA LYS A 3 5.05 4.51 -1.06
C LYS A 3 4.62 3.55 -2.17
N VAL A 4 3.39 3.71 -2.66
CA VAL A 4 2.89 3.01 -3.84
C VAL A 4 2.39 4.03 -4.85
N HIS A 5 2.70 3.78 -6.13
CA HIS A 5 2.26 4.58 -7.26
C HIS A 5 1.19 3.81 -8.03
N PHE A 6 0.02 4.42 -8.18
CA PHE A 6 -1.06 3.92 -9.04
C PHE A 6 -1.06 4.72 -10.33
N THR A 7 -1.12 4.01 -11.47
CA THR A 7 -1.22 4.61 -12.79
C THR A 7 -2.58 4.28 -13.39
N ASN A 8 -3.34 5.29 -13.81
CA ASN A 8 -4.64 5.08 -14.45
C ASN A 8 -4.49 4.80 -15.96
N ALA A 9 -5.62 4.60 -16.64
CA ALA A 9 -5.63 4.30 -18.08
C ALA A 9 -5.10 5.47 -18.94
N ASP A 10 -5.21 6.70 -18.44
CA ASP A 10 -4.72 7.91 -19.10
C ASP A 10 -3.24 8.19 -18.80
N GLY A 11 -2.58 7.35 -17.98
CA GLY A 11 -1.18 7.46 -17.62
C GLY A 11 -0.89 8.39 -16.43
N GLU A 12 -1.91 8.94 -15.78
CA GLU A 12 -1.76 9.80 -14.60
C GLU A 12 -1.34 8.96 -13.39
N VAL A 13 -0.45 9.53 -12.56
CA VAL A 13 0.12 8.84 -11.40
C VAL A 13 -0.40 9.45 -10.10
N THR A 14 -0.93 8.61 -9.21
CA THR A 14 -1.24 8.97 -7.82
C THR A 14 -0.32 8.22 -6.86
N SER A 15 0.33 8.94 -5.96
CA SER A 15 1.16 8.38 -4.89
C SER A 15 0.38 8.30 -3.58
N VAL A 16 0.52 7.20 -2.86
CA VAL A 16 -0.08 7.01 -1.53
C VAL A 16 0.95 6.58 -0.51
N ASP A 17 0.71 6.95 0.75
CA ASP A 17 1.35 6.29 1.88
C ASP A 17 0.70 4.92 2.08
N LYS A 18 1.53 3.88 2.18
CA LYS A 18 1.08 2.49 2.21
C LYS A 18 1.62 1.75 3.43
N THR A 19 0.72 1.05 4.10
CA THR A 19 1.04 0.13 5.19
C THR A 19 0.51 -1.26 4.89
N TRP A 20 1.39 -2.25 5.03
CA TRP A 20 1.09 -3.67 4.92
C TRP A 20 1.54 -4.38 6.19
N LYS A 21 0.76 -5.36 6.63
CA LYS A 21 1.21 -6.35 7.63
C LYS A 21 1.26 -7.71 6.97
N PHE A 22 2.42 -8.35 7.03
CA PHE A 22 2.60 -9.72 6.56
C PHE A 22 2.53 -10.70 7.73
N VAL A 23 1.89 -11.85 7.50
CA VAL A 23 1.80 -12.95 8.46
C VAL A 23 2.11 -14.24 7.71
N LYS A 24 2.93 -15.11 8.31
CA LYS A 24 3.16 -16.47 7.81
C LYS A 24 2.06 -17.37 8.40
N ASP A 25 1.31 -18.06 7.54
CA ASP A 25 0.30 -19.02 8.00
C ASP A 25 0.94 -20.33 8.48
N GLU A 26 0.12 -21.24 9.00
CA GLU A 26 0.54 -22.53 9.54
C GLU A 26 1.17 -23.44 8.47
N GLN A 27 0.78 -23.26 7.20
CA GLN A 27 1.35 -23.97 6.05
C GLN A 27 2.65 -23.30 5.54
N GLY A 28 3.07 -22.22 6.19
CA GLY A 28 4.30 -21.50 5.89
C GLY A 28 4.19 -20.48 4.77
N THR A 29 2.99 -20.16 4.30
CA THR A 29 2.73 -19.19 3.23
C THR A 29 2.65 -17.79 3.79
N ILE A 30 3.31 -16.82 3.14
CA ILE A 30 3.21 -15.41 3.52
C ILE A 30 1.91 -14.82 2.96
N ARG A 31 1.14 -14.18 3.83
CA ARG A 31 -0.13 -13.50 3.52
C ARG A 31 -0.09 -12.06 3.98
N ILE A 32 -0.89 -11.23 3.33
CA ILE A 32 -1.15 -9.86 3.74
C ILE A 32 -2.38 -9.86 4.66
N ALA A 33 -2.20 -9.46 5.91
CA ALA A 33 -3.25 -9.40 6.92
C ALA A 33 -3.78 -7.98 7.19
N LEU A 34 -3.08 -6.95 6.73
CA LEU A 34 -3.50 -5.55 6.78
C LEU A 34 -3.16 -4.87 5.47
N HIS A 35 -4.12 -4.12 4.94
CA HIS A 35 -3.97 -3.28 3.76
C HIS A 35 -4.59 -1.91 4.04
N HIS A 36 -3.77 -0.90 4.28
CA HIS A 36 -4.25 0.46 4.47
C HIS A 36 -3.44 1.44 3.61
N SER A 37 -4.13 2.41 3.00
CA SER A 37 -3.52 3.54 2.30
C SER A 37 -4.29 4.83 2.56
N SER A 38 -3.56 5.93 2.56
CA SER A 38 -4.08 7.29 2.52
C SER A 38 -3.34 8.10 1.45
N LEU A 39 -3.95 9.19 1.01
CA LEU A 39 -3.17 10.23 0.34
C LEU A 39 -2.10 10.75 1.31
N GLU A 40 -1.02 11.27 0.73
CA GLU A 40 0.06 11.86 1.50
C GLU A 40 -0.49 13.04 2.31
N TYR A 41 -0.07 13.13 3.58
CA TYR A 41 -0.39 14.29 4.38
C TYR A 41 0.35 15.51 3.84
N ILE A 42 -0.39 16.57 3.53
CA ILE A 42 0.15 17.86 3.14
C ILE A 42 -0.17 18.83 4.27
N SER A 43 0.85 19.32 4.95
CA SER A 43 0.69 20.39 5.95
C SER A 43 0.42 21.72 5.25
N GLU A 44 -0.48 22.52 5.82
CA GLU A 44 -0.67 23.94 5.46
C GLU A 44 0.51 24.81 5.89
#